data_AF-A0A358SL51-F1
#
_entry.id   AF-A0A358SL51-F1
#
_cell.length_a   1.000
_cell.length_b   1.000
_cell.length_c   1.000
_cell.angle_alpha   90.00
_cell.angle_beta   90.00
_cell.angle_gamma   90.00
#
_symmetry.space_group_name_H-M   'P 1'
#
loop_
_entity.id
_entity.type
_entity.pdbx_description
1 polymer ?
#
loop_
_entity_poly.entity_id
_entity_poly.type
_entity_poly.pdbx_seq_one_letter_code
_entity_poly.pdbx_strand_id
1 'polypeptide(L)'
;MLSDPAGDPGSEPQAVLSPLTGAAIFLVAVVSGGQEPVSTVRGLFGDMPALVRAVGFRDPDGFLTCVTGIGAGLWDRLGSGPRPAALHPFREIRAGGRHAV
;
A
#
# COMPACT_ATOMS: atom_id res chain seq x y z
N MET A 1 17.38 4.87 21.51
CA MET A 1 16.19 5.70 21.25
C MET A 1 15.19 4.78 20.56
N LEU A 2 14.33 4.13 21.35
CA LEU A 2 13.36 3.16 20.87
C LEU A 2 12.19 3.99 20.33
N SER A 3 12.02 4.03 19.01
CA SER A 3 10.85 4.66 18.39
C SER A 3 9.60 3.95 18.90
N ASP A 4 8.67 4.72 19.45
CA ASP A 4 7.35 4.25 19.89
C ASP A 4 6.64 3.55 18.72
N PRO A 5 6.07 2.34 18.88
CA PRO A 5 5.26 1.69 17.86
C PRO A 5 3.91 2.38 17.63
N ALA A 6 3.46 3.25 18.54
CA ALA A 6 2.43 4.22 18.21
C ALA A 6 3.06 5.25 17.27
N GLY A 7 2.67 5.20 16.00
CA GLY A 7 3.18 6.11 14.97
C GLY A 7 3.14 7.58 15.40
N ASP A 8 3.97 8.40 14.75
CA ASP A 8 3.98 9.86 14.95
C ASP A 8 2.54 10.40 15.06
N PRO A 9 2.17 11.13 16.13
CA PRO A 9 0.79 11.62 16.31
C PRO A 9 0.28 12.52 15.16
N GLY A 10 1.15 12.92 14.23
CA GLY A 10 0.79 13.56 12.96
C GLY A 10 0.52 12.62 11.77
N SER A 11 0.68 11.30 11.92
CA SER A 11 0.47 10.33 10.85
C SER A 11 -0.99 9.89 10.80
N GLU A 12 -1.69 10.30 9.75
CA GLU A 12 -3.05 9.81 9.47
C GLU A 12 -2.98 8.43 8.78
N PRO A 13 -3.60 7.39 9.35
CA PRO A 13 -3.64 6.08 8.69
C PRO A 13 -4.53 6.14 7.44
N GLN A 14 -4.16 5.38 6.40
CA GLN A 14 -5.08 5.10 5.31
C GLN A 14 -6.31 4.33 5.85
N ALA A 15 -7.42 4.36 5.11
CA ALA A 15 -8.71 3.82 5.55
C ALA A 15 -8.79 2.27 5.54
N VAL A 16 -7.85 1.61 6.23
CA VAL A 16 -7.75 0.15 6.38
C VAL A 16 -8.96 -0.42 7.11
N LEU A 17 -9.51 0.34 8.06
CA LEU A 17 -10.68 -0.04 8.86
C LEU A 17 -11.98 0.54 8.28
N SER A 18 -12.06 0.67 6.95
CA SER A 18 -13.29 1.11 6.30
C SER A 18 -14.45 0.13 6.59
N PRO A 19 -15.70 0.62 6.67
CA PRO A 19 -16.88 -0.24 6.72
C PRO A 19 -16.98 -1.17 5.50
N LEU A 20 -17.88 -2.15 5.57
CA LEU A 20 -18.16 -3.04 4.44
C LEU A 20 -18.65 -2.24 3.22
N THR A 21 -18.04 -2.48 2.06
CA THR A 21 -18.43 -1.89 0.78
C THR A 21 -19.12 -2.93 -0.10
N GLY A 22 -20.00 -2.47 -0.99
CA GLY A 22 -20.70 -3.35 -1.94
C GLY A 22 -19.81 -3.83 -3.11
N ALA A 23 -18.65 -3.23 -3.31
CA ALA A 23 -17.71 -3.57 -4.38
C ALA A 23 -16.26 -3.31 -3.96
N ALA A 24 -15.32 -4.03 -4.58
CA ALA A 24 -13.88 -3.87 -4.39
C ALA A 24 -13.10 -4.24 -5.65
N ILE A 25 -11.96 -3.58 -5.87
CA ILE A 25 -10.97 -3.94 -6.90
C ILE A 25 -9.64 -4.22 -6.19
N PHE A 26 -9.02 -5.35 -6.53
CA PHE A 26 -7.67 -5.69 -6.09
C PHE A 26 -6.70 -5.59 -7.27
N LEU A 27 -5.78 -4.63 -7.21
CA LEU A 27 -4.78 -4.40 -8.25
C LEU A 27 -3.38 -4.70 -7.71
N VAL A 28 -2.68 -5.64 -8.38
CA VAL A 28 -1.29 -5.98 -8.08
C VAL A 28 -0.46 -5.71 -9.33
N ALA A 29 0.62 -4.94 -9.18
CA ALA A 29 1.53 -4.60 -10.26
C ALA A 29 2.98 -4.80 -9.84
N VAL A 30 3.82 -5.19 -10.81
CA VAL A 30 5.27 -5.30 -10.62
C VAL A 30 5.94 -4.11 -11.27
N VAL A 31 6.73 -3.38 -10.49
CA VAL A 31 7.49 -2.23 -11.01
C VAL A 31 8.71 -2.72 -11.76
N SER A 32 8.78 -2.45 -13.06
CA SER A 32 9.94 -2.75 -13.91
C SER A 32 11.24 -2.20 -13.31
N GLY A 33 12.37 -2.84 -13.63
CA GLY A 33 13.69 -2.39 -13.16
C GLY A 33 14.06 -0.99 -13.67
N GLY A 34 15.03 -0.35 -13.00
CA GLY A 34 15.50 1.00 -13.32
C GLY A 34 14.94 2.09 -12.40
N GLN A 35 15.53 3.28 -12.47
CA GLN A 35 15.18 4.42 -11.62
C GLN A 35 13.92 5.15 -12.08
N GLU A 36 13.72 5.28 -13.39
CA GLU A 36 12.54 5.95 -13.96
C GLU A 36 11.20 5.34 -13.50
N PRO A 37 10.99 4.01 -13.57
CA PRO A 37 9.77 3.40 -13.04
C PRO A 37 9.58 3.63 -11.53
N VAL A 38 10.67 3.61 -10.76
CA VAL A 38 10.61 3.86 -9.30
C VAL A 38 10.22 5.31 -9.03
N SER A 39 10.79 6.27 -9.76
CA SER A 39 10.44 7.69 -9.68
C SER A 39 8.96 7.93 -10.01
N THR A 40 8.48 7.34 -11.10
CA THR A 40 7.07 7.41 -11.52
C THR A 40 6.13 6.92 -10.42
N VAL A 41 6.47 5.77 -9.82
CA VAL A 41 5.68 5.19 -8.73
C VAL A 41 5.69 6.06 -7.47
N ARG A 42 6.80 6.73 -7.13
CA ARG A 42 6.81 7.70 -6.03
C ARG A 42 5.87 8.87 -6.28
N GLY A 43 5.88 9.42 -7.50
CA GLY A 43 4.97 10.50 -7.90
C GLY A 43 3.52 10.07 -7.73
N LEU A 44 3.18 8.89 -8.28
CA LEU A 44 1.85 8.29 -8.11
C LEU A 44 1.44 8.16 -6.65
N PHE A 45 2.32 7.68 -5.77
CA PHE A 45 2.02 7.55 -4.34
C PHE A 45 1.83 8.90 -3.65
N GLY A 46 2.58 9.94 -4.05
CA GLY A 46 2.36 11.31 -3.59
C GLY A 46 0.99 11.86 -3.99
N ASP A 47 0.50 11.48 -5.18
CA ASP A 47 -0.76 11.95 -5.74
C ASP A 47 -1.99 11.11 -5.34
N MET A 48 -1.82 9.98 -4.64
CA MET A 48 -2.94 9.10 -4.27
C MET A 48 -4.09 9.77 -3.53
N PRO A 49 -3.87 10.58 -2.49
CA PRO A 49 -4.96 11.28 -1.81
C PRO A 49 -5.72 12.22 -2.75
N ALA A 50 -5.03 12.85 -3.71
CA ALA A 50 -5.67 13.70 -4.71
C ALA A 50 -6.51 12.88 -5.70
N LEU A 51 -6.00 11.74 -6.19
CA LEU A 51 -6.75 10.88 -7.11
C LEU A 51 -8.00 10.27 -6.46
N VAL A 52 -7.91 9.79 -5.22
CA VAL A 52 -9.08 9.27 -4.47
C VAL A 52 -10.16 10.35 -4.35
N ARG A 53 -9.78 11.57 -3.97
CA ARG A 53 -10.73 12.69 -3.86
C ARG A 53 -11.32 13.09 -5.22
N ALA A 54 -10.51 13.18 -6.28
CA ALA A 54 -10.98 13.62 -7.60
C ALA A 54 -12.02 12.67 -8.22
N VAL A 55 -11.94 11.38 -7.90
CA VAL A 55 -12.91 10.37 -8.34
C VAL A 55 -14.08 10.29 -7.36
N GLY A 56 -13.80 10.13 -6.06
CA GLY A 56 -14.82 9.92 -5.03
C GLY A 56 -15.74 11.12 -4.80
N PHE A 57 -15.26 12.35 -5.04
CA PHE A 57 -16.08 13.56 -4.89
C PHE A 57 -17.31 13.58 -5.83
N ARG A 58 -17.30 12.79 -6.91
CA ARG A 58 -18.42 12.69 -7.85
C ARG A 58 -19.59 11.88 -7.29
N ASP A 59 -19.34 11.03 -6.30
CA ASP A 59 -20.32 10.19 -5.63
C ASP A 59 -19.96 10.04 -4.14
N PRO A 60 -20.36 11.00 -3.29
CA PRO A 60 -20.05 10.99 -1.86
C PRO A 60 -20.58 9.76 -1.12
N ASP A 61 -21.70 9.18 -1.59
CA ASP A 61 -22.32 7.99 -1.01
C ASP A 61 -21.69 6.68 -1.53
N GLY A 62 -20.76 6.77 -2.49
CA GLY A 62 -20.02 5.63 -3.03
C GLY A 62 -18.89 5.10 -2.12
N PHE A 63 -18.57 5.83 -1.03
CA PHE A 63 -17.55 5.45 -0.03
C PHE A 63 -16.21 5.01 -0.63
N LEU A 64 -15.76 5.67 -1.70
CA LEU A 64 -14.51 5.32 -2.37
C LEU A 64 -13.32 5.53 -1.43
N THR A 65 -12.59 4.45 -1.20
CA THR A 65 -11.29 4.46 -0.51
C THR A 65 -10.24 3.72 -1.35
N CYS A 66 -8.97 3.99 -1.09
CA CYS A 66 -7.85 3.28 -1.69
C CYS A 66 -6.78 3.07 -0.62
N VAL A 67 -6.39 1.81 -0.42
CA VAL A 67 -5.26 1.44 0.44
C VAL A 67 -4.12 0.98 -0.44
N THR A 68 -2.99 1.68 -0.36
CA THR A 68 -1.79 1.37 -1.14
C THR A 68 -0.84 0.49 -0.35
N GLY A 69 -0.60 -0.72 -0.85
CA GLY A 69 0.39 -1.65 -0.30
C GLY A 69 1.73 -1.60 -1.05
N ILE A 70 2.84 -1.70 -0.33
CA ILE A 70 4.19 -1.73 -0.90
C ILE A 70 4.87 -3.04 -0.48
N GLY A 71 5.23 -3.87 -1.46
CA GLY A 71 5.95 -5.11 -1.21
C GLY A 71 7.41 -4.88 -0.81
N ALA A 72 7.99 -5.83 -0.07
CA ALA A 72 9.36 -5.79 0.42
C ALA A 72 10.41 -5.38 -0.64
N GLY A 73 10.37 -5.99 -1.83
CA GLY A 73 11.35 -5.69 -2.88
C GLY A 73 11.21 -4.28 -3.47
N LEU A 74 9.99 -3.73 -3.50
CA LEU A 74 9.78 -2.35 -3.94
C LEU A 74 10.18 -1.36 -2.84
N TRP A 75 9.93 -1.68 -1.57
CA TRP A 75 10.34 -0.83 -0.44
C TRP A 75 11.83 -0.52 -0.46
N ASP A 76 12.66 -1.55 -0.64
CA ASP A 76 14.11 -1.41 -0.68
C ASP A 76 14.56 -0.52 -1.86
N ARG A 77 13.87 -0.60 -3.00
CA ARG A 77 14.13 0.22 -4.19
C ARG A 77 13.65 1.66 -4.03
N LEU A 78 12.54 1.86 -3.31
CA LEU A 78 12.06 3.19 -2.97
C LEU A 78 13.00 3.84 -1.93
N GLY A 79 13.72 3.12 -1.09
CA GLY A 79 14.57 3.79 -0.09
C GLY A 79 13.77 4.76 0.79
N SER A 80 12.51 4.40 1.10
CA SER A 80 11.55 5.20 1.86
C SER A 80 11.86 5.25 3.36
N GLY A 81 13.14 5.26 3.74
CA GLY A 81 13.59 5.17 5.12
C GLY A 81 13.66 3.74 5.67
N PRO A 82 13.70 3.57 7.00
CA PRO A 82 13.87 2.26 7.62
C PRO A 82 12.72 1.33 7.26
N ARG A 83 13.06 0.10 6.94
CA ARG A 83 12.08 -0.93 6.57
C ARG A 83 11.22 -1.31 7.79
N PRO A 84 9.89 -1.44 7.63
CA PRO A 84 9.03 -1.95 8.69
C PRO A 84 9.52 -3.32 9.15
N ALA A 85 9.57 -3.56 10.46
CA ALA A 85 10.28 -4.70 11.07
C ALA A 85 9.83 -6.07 10.54
N ALA A 86 8.55 -6.21 10.22
CA ALA A 86 7.96 -7.45 9.70
C ALA A 86 7.77 -7.46 8.18
N LEU A 87 8.21 -6.42 7.45
CA LEU A 87 8.04 -6.39 6.00
C LEU A 87 9.00 -7.41 5.36
N HIS A 88 8.45 -8.47 4.78
CA HIS A 88 9.18 -9.49 4.05
C HIS A 88 8.37 -9.99 2.85
N PRO A 89 9.00 -10.61 1.84
CA PRO A 89 8.26 -11.33 0.79
C PRO A 89 7.33 -12.37 1.40
N PHE A 90 6.24 -12.69 0.71
CA PHE A 90 5.33 -13.74 1.15
C PHE A 90 6.10 -15.03 1.40
N ARG A 91 5.87 -15.66 2.57
CA ARG A 91 6.48 -16.94 2.91
C ARG A 91 5.53 -18.02 2.43
N GLU A 92 5.98 -18.76 1.43
CA GLU A 92 5.26 -19.90 0.87
C GLU A 92 4.74 -20.83 1.97
N ILE A 93 3.46 -21.21 1.86
CA ILE A 93 2.79 -22.08 2.82
C ILE A 93 2.44 -23.39 2.14
N ARG A 94 2.92 -24.49 2.72
CA ARG A 94 2.57 -25.86 2.30
C ARG A 94 1.80 -26.54 3.42
N ALA A 95 0.59 -27.00 3.13
CA ALA A 95 -0.29 -27.65 4.11
C ALA A 95 -1.01 -28.84 3.48
N GLY A 96 -0.47 -30.04 3.68
CA GLY A 96 -0.93 -31.25 2.97
C GLY A 96 -0.79 -31.07 1.46
N GLY A 97 -1.88 -31.27 0.72
CA GLY A 97 -1.94 -31.04 -0.73
C GLY A 97 -2.18 -29.59 -1.16
N ARG A 98 -2.23 -28.62 -0.23
CA ARG A 98 -2.45 -27.20 -0.55
C ARG A 98 -1.13 -26.43 -0.53
N HIS A 99 -1.01 -25.51 -1.48
CA HIS A 99 0.19 -24.74 -1.72
C HIS A 99 -0.17 -23.28 -2.04
N ALA A 100 0.29 -22.35 -1.22
CA ALA A 100 0.20 -20.92 -1.47
C ALA A 100 1.61 -20.39 -1.75
N VAL A 101 1.80 -19.72 -2.88
CA VAL A 101 3.04 -19.10 -3.37
C VAL A 101 2.84 -17.64 -3.71
#